data_AF-A0A419NFD6-F1
#
_entry.id   AF-A0A419NFD6-F1
#
_cell.length_a   1.000
_cell.length_b   1.000
_cell.length_c   1.000
_cell.angle_alpha   90.00
_cell.angle_beta   90.00
_cell.angle_gamma   90.00
#
_symmetry.space_group_name_H-M   'P 1'
#
loop_
_entity.id
_entity.type
_entity.pdbx_description
1 polymer ?
#
loop_
_entity_poly.entity_id
_entity_poly.type
_entity_poly.pdbx_seq_one_letter_code
_entity_poly.pdbx_strand_id
1 'polypeptide(L)' 'MKEILVSEPSYVSHFNCVGAACRDHCCKRWNITVDKTTYKKYLKSEIPNIRKVAQEEMLLTKKNVDLNRSGFPGEYFA' A
#
# COMPACT_ATOMS: atom_id res chain seq x y z
N MET A 1 -19.08 3.05 -33.17
CA MET A 1 -18.07 3.22 -32.11
C MET A 1 -18.61 4.27 -31.15
N LYS A 2 -18.77 3.94 -29.87
CA LYS A 2 -19.32 4.88 -28.87
C LYS A 2 -18.19 5.79 -28.40
N GLU A 3 -18.33 7.10 -28.59
CA GLU A 3 -17.46 8.07 -27.94
C GLU A 3 -17.71 8.03 -26.43
N ILE A 4 -16.64 7.86 -25.66
CA ILE A 4 -16.67 8.00 -24.21
C ILE A 4 -16.23 9.43 -23.92
N LEU A 5 -17.16 10.26 -23.46
CA LEU A 5 -16.84 11.60 -22.99
C LEU A 5 -16.22 11.46 -21.58
N VAL A 6 -14.90 11.49 -21.50
CA VAL A 6 -14.18 11.45 -20.22
C VAL A 6 -14.14 12.86 -19.64
N SER A 7 -14.96 13.12 -18.61
CA SER A 7 -14.85 14.34 -17.83
C SER A 7 -13.84 14.10 -16.70
N GLU A 8 -12.62 14.61 -16.86
CA GLU A 8 -11.61 14.57 -15.80
C GLU A 8 -11.40 15.96 -15.19
N PRO A 9 -11.19 16.05 -13.87
CA PRO A 9 -10.76 17.29 -13.24
C PRO A 9 -9.38 17.75 -13.74
N SER A 10 -9.19 19.06 -13.86
CA SER A 10 -7.93 19.65 -14.35
C SER A 10 -6.69 19.36 -13.49
N TYR A 11 -6.87 18.90 -12.25
CA TYR A 11 -5.76 18.53 -11.38
C TYR A 11 -5.25 17.11 -11.64
N VAL A 12 -5.99 16.26 -12.36
CA VAL A 12 -5.58 14.86 -12.62
C VAL A 12 -4.30 14.83 -13.45
N SER A 13 -4.19 15.69 -14.46
CA SER A 13 -2.98 15.83 -15.27
C SER A 13 -1.77 16.36 -14.50
N HIS A 14 -1.99 17.00 -13.36
CA HIS A 14 -0.95 17.55 -12.48
C HIS A 14 -0.66 16.65 -11.28
N PHE A 15 -1.37 15.53 -11.14
CA PHE A 15 -1.17 14.62 -10.03
C PHE A 15 0.20 13.94 -10.13
N ASN A 16 0.99 14.03 -9.06
CA ASN A 16 2.26 13.31 -8.94
C ASN A 16 2.38 12.67 -7.56
N CYS A 17 2.77 11.39 -7.54
CA CYS A 17 3.05 10.69 -6.28
C CYS A 17 4.37 11.19 -5.70
N VAL A 18 4.31 11.92 -4.58
CA VAL A 18 5.50 12.41 -3.85
C VAL A 18 5.94 11.47 -2.72
N GLY A 19 5.39 10.25 -2.69
CA GLY A 19 5.75 9.20 -1.73
C GLY A 19 5.57 9.64 -0.27
N ALA A 20 6.66 9.59 0.49
CA ALA A 20 6.67 9.90 1.92
C ALA A 20 6.36 11.38 2.24
N ALA A 21 6.53 12.29 1.27
CA ALA A 21 6.23 13.71 1.44
C ALA A 21 4.74 14.05 1.20
N CYS A 22 3.89 13.04 0.92
CA CYS A 22 2.48 13.26 0.64
C CYS A 22 1.74 13.69 1.92
N ARG A 23 1.05 14.83 1.87
CA ARG A 23 0.26 15.36 2.99
C ARG A 23 -0.88 14.44 3.37
N ASP A 24 -1.56 13.90 2.37
CA ASP A 24 -2.65 12.94 2.54
C ASP A 24 -2.16 11.54 2.20
N HIS A 25 -2.15 10.67 3.20
CA HIS A 25 -1.69 9.31 3.01
C HIS A 25 -2.77 8.40 2.43
N CYS A 26 -3.12 8.60 1.16
CA CYS A 26 -4.07 7.74 0.46
C CYS A 26 -3.60 6.26 0.42
N CYS A 27 -2.29 6.01 0.44
CA CYS A 27 -1.70 4.67 0.42
C CYS A 27 -1.58 4.00 1.80
N LYS A 28 -1.82 4.71 2.92
CA LYS A 28 -1.69 4.14 4.28
C LYS A 28 -2.80 3.15 4.63
N ARG A 29 -3.86 3.08 3.83
CA ARG A 29 -5.04 2.26 4.12
C ARG A 29 -4.98 0.86 3.50
N TRP A 30 -3.93 0.55 2.73
CA TRP A 30 -3.81 -0.72 2.02
C TRP A 30 -2.76 -1.62 2.67
N ASN A 31 -3.23 -2.71 3.25
CA ASN A 31 -2.40 -3.86 3.57
C ASN A 31 -2.05 -4.58 2.26
N ILE A 32 -0.77 -4.62 1.94
CA ILE A 32 -0.24 -5.38 0.80
C ILE A 32 0.06 -6.79 1.31
N THR A 33 -0.68 -7.78 0.81
CA THR A 33 -0.40 -9.18 1.10
C THR A 33 0.70 -9.69 0.17
N VAL A 34 1.68 -10.38 0.75
CA VAL A 34 2.75 -11.05 -0.01
C VAL A 34 2.71 -12.54 0.29
N ASP A 35 3.02 -13.36 -0.70
CA ASP A 35 3.07 -14.80 -0.50
C ASP A 35 4.26 -15.20 0.40
N LYS A 36 4.16 -16.39 0.98
CA LYS A 36 5.18 -16.90 1.91
C LYS A 36 6.56 -17.04 1.28
N THR A 37 6.66 -17.28 -0.04
CA THR A 37 7.96 -17.42 -0.71
C THR A 37 8.62 -16.06 -0.87
N THR A 38 7.85 -15.04 -1.23
CA THR A 38 8.30 -13.66 -1.37
C THR A 38 8.67 -13.04 -0.03
N TYR A 39 7.90 -13.30 1.04
CA TYR A 39 8.28 -12.93 2.41
C TYR A 39 9.67 -13.47 2.79
N LYS A 40 9.93 -14.76 2.52
CA LYS A 40 11.24 -15.36 2.80
C LYS A 40 12.36 -14.75 1.96
N LYS A 41 12.08 -14.33 0.72
CA LYS A 41 13.06 -13.61 -0.12
C LYS A 41 13.43 -12.26 0.50
N TYR A 42 12.45 -11.49 0.97
CA TYR A 42 12.72 -10.20 1.61
C TYR A 42 13.52 -10.32 2.90
N LEU A 43 13.24 -11.33 3.73
CA LEU A 43 14.04 -11.62 4.93
C LEU A 43 15.49 -12.04 4.63
N LYS A 44 15.74 -12.62 3.46
CA LYS A 44 17.08 -13.05 3.02
C LYS A 44 17.70 -12.10 2.01
N SER A 45 17.11 -10.91 1.83
CA SER A 45 17.63 -9.93 0.89
C SER A 45 19.05 -9.52 1.28
N GLU A 46 19.93 -9.42 0.29
CA GLU A 46 21.29 -8.89 0.45
C GLU A 46 21.29 -7.39 0.76
N ILE A 47 20.16 -6.71 0.51
CA ILE A 47 19.99 -5.28 0.79
C ILE A 47 19.55 -5.11 2.25
N PRO A 48 20.39 -4.53 3.14
CA PRO A 48 20.12 -4.46 4.57
C PRO A 48 18.82 -3.70 4.91
N ASN A 49 18.52 -2.65 4.17
CA ASN A 49 17.30 -1.85 4.35
C ASN A 49 16.03 -2.69 4.10
N ILE A 50 16.02 -3.48 3.02
CA ILE A 50 14.87 -4.34 2.69
C ILE A 50 14.70 -5.41 3.77
N ARG A 51 15.80 -6.03 4.21
CA ARG A 51 15.77 -7.02 5.28
C ARG A 51 15.22 -6.45 6.58
N LYS A 52 15.66 -5.24 6.95
CA LYS A 52 15.22 -4.56 8.18
C LYS A 52 13.72 -4.27 8.14
N VAL A 53 13.25 -3.63 7.06
CA VAL A 53 11.81 -3.31 6.89
C VAL A 53 10.97 -4.60 6.89
N ALA A 54 11.42 -5.67 6.23
CA ALA A 54 10.70 -6.94 6.21
C ALA A 54 10.65 -7.63 7.59
N GLN A 55 11.64 -7.41 8.45
CA GLN A 55 11.64 -7.94 9.82
C GLN A 55 10.74 -7.13 10.76
N GLU A 56 10.72 -5.81 10.61
CA GLU A 56 9.99 -4.89 11.49
C GLU A 56 8.51 -4.79 11.12
N GLU A 57 8.16 -4.79 9.83
CA GLU A 57 6.84 -4.37 9.34
C GLU A 57 5.97 -5.50 8.76
N MET A 58 6.52 -6.67 8.41
CA MET A 58 5.75 -7.75 7.79
C MET A 58 5.22 -8.76 8.82
N LEU A 59 3.92 -9.04 8.77
CA LEU A 59 3.24 -9.99 9.66
C LEU A 59 2.88 -11.30 8.94
N LEU A 60 3.11 -12.44 9.61
CA LEU A 60 2.67 -13.75 9.12
C LEU A 60 1.24 -14.02 9.56
N THR A 61 0.33 -14.19 8.59
CA THR A 61 -1.07 -14.57 8.84
C THR A 61 -1.27 -16.07 8.59
N LYS A 62 -2.06 -16.73 9.46
CA LYS A 62 -2.37 -18.18 9.34
C LYS A 62 -3.46 -18.49 8.30
N LYS A 63 -4.20 -17.48 7.84
CA LYS A 63 -5.26 -17.54 6.83
C LYS A 63 -5.10 -16.35 5.88
N ASN A 64 -5.49 -16.50 4.62
CA ASN A 64 -5.65 -15.38 3.69
C ASN A 64 -6.82 -14.51 4.18
N VAL A 65 -6.52 -13.61 5.11
CA VAL A 65 -7.47 -12.64 5.64
C VAL A 65 -7.24 -11.35 4.87
N ASP A 66 -8.27 -10.90 4.15
CA ASP A 66 -8.27 -9.59 3.53
C ASP A 66 -8.36 -8.51 4.62
N LEU A 67 -7.21 -8.11 5.17
CA LEU A 67 -7.12 -7.06 6.21
C LEU A 67 -7.60 -5.69 5.71
N ASN A 68 -7.80 -5.53 4.40
CA ASN A 68 -8.38 -4.34 3.78
C ASN A 68 -9.91 -4.24 3.94
N ARG A 69 -10.59 -5.34 4.29
CA ARG A 69 -12.06 -5.37 4.42
C ARG A 69 -12.53 -5.07 5.85
N SER A 70 -11.66 -5.25 6.83
CA SER A 70 -11.82 -4.71 8.18
C SER A 70 -11.46 -3.24 8.15
N GLY A 71 -12.43 -2.38 7.84
CA GLY A 71 -12.26 -0.93 7.90
C GLY A 71 -11.54 -0.51 9.19
N PHE A 72 -10.61 0.43 9.07
CA PHE A 72 -9.82 0.96 10.19
C PHE A 72 -10.74 1.33 11.36
N PRO A 73 -10.67 0.65 12.52
CA PRO A 73 -11.24 1.17 13.74
C PRO A 73 -10.27 2.23 14.26
N GLY A 74 -10.34 3.46 13.75
CA GLY A 74 -9.42 4.50 14.21
C GLY A 74 -9.39 5.85 13.50
N GLU A 75 -10.07 6.07 12.37
CA GLU A 75 -10.14 7.42 11.79
C GLU A 75 -11.32 8.22 12.37
N TYR A 76 -11.28 8.47 13.67
CA TYR A 76 -11.98 9.60 14.28
C TYR A 76 -10.99 10.77 14.37
N PHE A 77 -11.23 11.78 13.54
CA PHE A 77 -10.80 13.18 13.67
C PHE A 77 -9.32 13.46 14.01
N ALA A 78 -8.60 13.94 13.00
CA ALA A 78 -7.80 15.16 13.11
C ALA A 78 -7.83 15.89 11.77
#